data_AF-A0A100WQI7-F1
#
_entry.id   AF-A0A100WQI7-F1
#
_cell.length_a   1.000
_cell.length_b   1.000
_cell.length_c   1.000
_cell.angle_alpha   90.00
_cell.angle_beta   90.00
_cell.angle_gamma   90.00
#
_symmetry.space_group_name_H-M   'P 1'
#
loop_
_entity.id
_entity.type
_entity.pdbx_description
1 polymer ?
#
loop_
_entity_poly.entity_id
_entity_poly.type
_entity_poly.pdbx_seq_one_letter_code
_entity_poly.pdbx_strand_id
1 'polypeptide(L)'
;MSIQPTPAHHAYQSGRDAAAGNLDALAIDVGTHLDRLGVDRCDWVRVGKVAEEGGEVVGALIKRTQGRATTADLEDELGDVILAALGAIDQLGLQPSELVARRWAEVSKRTPSSLTKTVAAQHEQNLGTDLGHTSNAKRWTVLTNED
;
A
#
# COMPACT_ATOMS: atom_id res chain seq x y z
N MET A 1 -2.74 -43.08 9.09
CA MET A 1 -2.09 -43.17 7.77
C MET A 1 -1.65 -41.76 7.39
N SER A 2 -0.34 -41.50 7.36
CA SER A 2 0.21 -40.20 6.98
C SER A 2 0.56 -40.26 5.49
N ILE A 3 -0.13 -39.48 4.66
CA ILE A 3 0.18 -39.38 3.24
C ILE A 3 1.40 -38.46 3.14
N GLN A 4 2.58 -39.03 2.88
CA GLN A 4 3.74 -38.21 2.58
C GLN A 4 3.54 -37.54 1.21
N PRO A 5 3.76 -36.22 1.10
CA PRO A 5 3.65 -35.53 -0.17
C PRO A 5 4.72 -36.04 -1.14
N THR A 6 4.31 -36.29 -2.38
CA THR A 6 5.19 -36.78 -3.45
C THR A 6 6.30 -35.78 -3.80
N PRO A 7 7.44 -36.22 -4.38
CA PRO A 7 8.57 -35.35 -4.74
C PRO A 7 8.21 -34.13 -5.61
N ALA A 8 7.16 -34.24 -6.44
CA ALA A 8 6.64 -33.13 -7.24
C ALA A 8 6.04 -31.99 -6.40
N HIS A 9 5.47 -32.31 -5.23
CA HIS A 9 4.94 -31.31 -4.29
C HIS A 9 6.06 -30.50 -3.64
N HIS A 10 7.18 -31.17 -3.32
CA HIS A 10 8.38 -30.50 -2.80
C HIS A 10 9.02 -29.58 -3.85
N ALA A 11 9.12 -30.00 -5.11
CA ALA A 11 9.68 -29.17 -6.19
C ALA A 11 8.82 -27.93 -6.50
N TYR A 12 7.49 -28.07 -6.42
CA TYR A 12 6.54 -26.97 -6.61
C TYR A 12 6.55 -25.97 -5.43
N GLN A 13 6.69 -26.47 -4.19
CA GLN A 13 6.82 -25.62 -3.00
C GLN A 13 8.19 -24.93 -2.91
N SER A 14 9.30 -25.61 -3.24
CA SER A 14 10.62 -24.98 -3.34
C SER A 14 10.71 -23.94 -4.46
N GLY A 15 9.90 -24.07 -5.52
CA GLY A 15 9.78 -23.07 -6.58
C GLY A 15 9.02 -21.82 -6.14
N ARG A 16 7.97 -21.95 -5.31
CA ARG A 16 7.26 -20.80 -4.71
C ARG A 16 8.12 -20.00 -3.76
N ASP A 17 8.90 -20.67 -2.91
CA ASP A 17 9.74 -20.00 -1.92
C ASP A 17 10.94 -19.28 -2.57
N ALA A 18 11.42 -19.77 -3.72
CA ALA A 18 12.46 -19.11 -4.52
C ALA A 18 11.93 -17.91 -5.33
N ALA A 19 10.69 -17.98 -5.85
CA ALA A 19 10.05 -16.88 -6.59
C ALA A 19 9.60 -15.74 -5.66
N ALA A 20 9.17 -16.04 -4.43
CA ALA A 20 8.84 -15.04 -3.42
C ALA A 20 10.06 -14.32 -2.82
N GLY A 21 11.26 -14.89 -2.96
CA GLY A 21 12.51 -14.34 -2.41
C GLY A 21 13.28 -13.40 -3.34
N ASN A 22 12.96 -13.37 -4.64
CA ASN A 22 13.71 -12.59 -5.63
C ASN A 22 12.78 -11.78 -6.54
N LEU A 23 12.51 -10.53 -6.14
CA LEU A 23 11.69 -9.59 -6.93
C LEU A 23 12.23 -9.36 -8.34
N ASP A 24 13.55 -9.43 -8.53
CA ASP A 24 14.16 -9.19 -9.84
C ASP A 24 13.84 -10.32 -10.82
N ALA A 25 13.89 -11.56 -10.36
CA ALA A 25 13.46 -12.71 -11.16
C ALA A 25 11.94 -12.66 -11.44
N LEU A 26 11.15 -12.29 -10.43
CA LEU A 26 9.70 -12.18 -10.57
C LEU A 26 9.29 -11.11 -11.61
N ALA A 27 10.00 -9.98 -11.69
CA ALA A 27 9.73 -8.98 -12.72
C ALA A 27 9.89 -9.53 -14.15
N ILE A 28 10.95 -10.32 -14.38
CA ILE A 28 11.19 -10.97 -15.68
C ILE A 28 10.08 -11.99 -15.98
N ASP A 29 9.67 -12.78 -14.99
CA ASP A 29 8.59 -13.77 -15.14
C ASP A 29 7.25 -13.10 -15.46
N VAL A 30 6.91 -12.01 -14.77
CA VAL A 30 5.71 -11.20 -15.03
C VAL A 30 5.78 -10.59 -16.43
N GLY A 31 6.89 -9.96 -16.79
CA GLY A 31 7.09 -9.36 -18.12
C GLY A 31 6.93 -10.39 -19.25
N THR A 32 7.51 -11.57 -19.07
CA THR A 32 7.39 -12.71 -20.00
C THR A 32 5.95 -13.22 -20.07
N HIS A 33 5.24 -13.26 -18.93
CA HIS A 33 3.84 -13.66 -18.91
C HIS A 33 2.97 -12.67 -19.71
N LEU A 34 3.17 -11.37 -19.53
CA LEU A 34 2.47 -10.33 -20.28
C LEU A 34 2.76 -10.40 -21.79
N ASP A 35 4.00 -10.70 -22.17
CA ASP A 35 4.36 -10.93 -23.58
C ASP A 35 3.59 -12.11 -24.17
N ARG A 36 3.43 -13.22 -23.43
CA ARG A 36 2.65 -14.38 -23.87
C ARG A 36 1.16 -14.06 -24.02
N LEU A 37 0.63 -13.13 -23.24
CA LEU A 37 -0.74 -12.64 -23.35
C LEU A 37 -0.93 -11.62 -24.49
N GLY A 38 0.14 -11.19 -25.16
CA GLY A 38 0.08 -10.18 -26.21
C GLY A 38 -0.13 -8.76 -25.69
N VAL A 39 0.20 -8.51 -24.42
CA VAL A 39 0.14 -7.16 -23.84
C VAL A 39 1.34 -6.37 -24.31
N ASP A 40 1.12 -5.25 -25.00
CA ASP A 40 2.21 -4.44 -25.56
C ASP A 40 3.16 -3.89 -24.50
N ARG A 41 4.45 -3.84 -24.83
CA ARG A 41 5.50 -3.16 -24.05
C ARG A 41 5.52 -1.66 -24.37
N CYS A 42 4.46 -0.94 -24.04
CA CYS A 42 4.42 0.52 -24.17
C CYS A 42 3.95 1.18 -22.88
N ASP A 43 4.40 2.42 -22.66
CA ASP A 43 4.16 3.14 -21.39
C ASP A 43 2.68 3.27 -21.07
N TRP A 44 1.85 3.59 -22.06
CA TRP A 44 0.40 3.71 -21.88
C TRP A 44 -0.28 2.42 -21.44
N VAL A 45 0.28 1.26 -21.80
CA VAL A 45 -0.29 -0.05 -21.43
C VAL A 45 0.28 -0.51 -20.09
N ARG A 46 1.60 -0.72 -19.98
CA ARG A 46 2.15 -1.37 -18.77
C ARG A 46 2.38 -0.40 -17.61
N VAL A 47 2.82 0.84 -17.88
CA VAL A 47 2.96 1.85 -16.82
C VAL A 47 1.59 2.38 -16.41
N GLY A 48 0.70 2.59 -17.38
CA GLY A 48 -0.69 3.00 -17.13
C GLY A 48 -1.44 2.03 -16.21
N LYS A 49 -1.22 0.71 -16.38
CA LYS A 49 -1.86 -0.33 -15.54
C LYS A 49 -1.56 -0.16 -14.05
N VAL A 50 -0.38 0.33 -13.66
CA VAL A 50 -0.05 0.59 -12.25
C VAL A 50 -1.02 1.60 -11.61
N ALA A 51 -1.44 2.62 -12.36
CA ALA A 51 -2.41 3.60 -11.88
C ALA A 51 -3.84 3.04 -11.83
N GLU A 52 -4.20 2.20 -12.80
CA GLU A 52 -5.47 1.48 -12.84
C GLU A 52 -5.64 0.59 -11.60
N GLU A 53 -4.67 -0.29 -11.32
CA GLU A 53 -4.71 -1.17 -10.12
C GLU A 53 -4.72 -0.34 -8.82
N GLY A 54 -4.02 0.79 -8.79
CA GLY A 54 -4.08 1.71 -7.65
C GLY A 54 -5.49 2.26 -7.41
N GLY A 55 -6.27 2.45 -8.48
CA GLY A 55 -7.69 2.79 -8.41
C GLY A 55 -8.55 1.62 -7.93
N GLU A 56 -8.22 0.39 -8.31
CA GLU A 56 -8.93 -0.82 -7.86
C GLU A 56 -8.76 -1.03 -6.36
N VAL A 57 -7.56 -0.79 -5.80
CA VAL A 57 -7.31 -0.76 -4.34
C VAL A 57 -8.25 0.22 -3.63
N VAL A 58 -8.39 1.45 -4.16
CA VAL A 58 -9.31 2.45 -3.59
C VAL A 58 -10.77 1.96 -3.69
N GLY A 59 -11.13 1.36 -4.82
CA GLY A 59 -12.43 0.73 -5.04
C GLY A 59 -12.72 -0.37 -4.01
N ALA A 60 -11.79 -1.29 -3.79
CA ALA A 60 -11.89 -2.35 -2.80
C ALA A 60 -12.01 -1.80 -1.38
N LEU A 61 -11.25 -0.75 -1.03
CA LEU A 61 -11.37 -0.08 0.26
C LEU A 61 -12.79 0.50 0.45
N ILE A 62 -13.33 1.22 -0.54
CA ILE A 62 -14.69 1.76 -0.48
C ILE A 62 -15.72 0.63 -0.34
N LYS A 63 -15.62 -0.42 -1.16
CA LYS A 63 -16.52 -1.59 -1.08
C LYS A 63 -16.45 -2.24 0.31
N ARG A 64 -15.26 -2.36 0.90
CA ARG A 64 -15.05 -2.92 2.23
C ARG A 64 -15.75 -2.09 3.32
N THR A 65 -15.69 -0.76 3.26
CA THR A 65 -16.42 0.11 4.22
C THR A 65 -17.95 -0.04 4.14
N GLN A 66 -18.45 -0.54 3.01
CA GLN A 66 -19.87 -0.76 2.76
C GLN A 66 -20.30 -2.23 3.00
N GLY A 67 -19.39 -3.08 3.49
CA GLY A 67 -19.65 -4.51 3.68
C GLY A 67 -19.77 -5.30 2.37
N ARG A 68 -19.26 -4.77 1.25
CA ARG A 68 -19.34 -5.34 -0.10
C ARG A 68 -18.03 -5.94 -0.62
N ALA A 69 -16.97 -5.89 0.19
CA ALA A 69 -15.70 -6.54 -0.09
C ALA A 69 -15.05 -7.03 1.21
N THR A 70 -14.25 -8.07 1.08
CA THR A 70 -13.49 -8.67 2.19
C THR A 70 -12.11 -8.04 2.34
N THR A 71 -11.36 -8.44 3.39
CA THR A 71 -9.93 -8.09 3.48
C THR A 71 -9.12 -8.78 2.38
N ALA A 72 -9.49 -10.00 2.00
CA ALA A 72 -8.79 -10.73 0.93
C ALA A 72 -8.91 -9.99 -0.41
N ASP A 73 -10.11 -9.45 -0.71
CA ASP A 73 -10.31 -8.65 -1.93
C ASP A 73 -9.35 -7.45 -1.97
N LEU A 74 -9.15 -6.77 -0.83
CA LEU A 74 -8.18 -5.66 -0.74
C LEU A 74 -6.73 -6.12 -0.88
N GLU A 75 -6.39 -7.30 -0.36
CA GLU A 75 -5.05 -7.89 -0.48
C GLU A 75 -4.75 -8.30 -1.93
N ASP A 76 -5.75 -8.83 -2.64
CA ASP A 76 -5.65 -9.15 -4.06
C ASP A 76 -5.36 -7.88 -4.88
N GLU A 77 -6.12 -6.80 -4.70
CA GLU A 77 -5.85 -5.53 -5.42
C GLU A 77 -4.46 -4.95 -5.09
N LEU A 78 -4.01 -5.09 -3.82
CA LEU A 78 -2.65 -4.67 -3.44
C LEU A 78 -1.58 -5.53 -4.14
N GLY A 79 -1.84 -6.82 -4.31
CA GLY A 79 -0.99 -7.73 -5.07
C GLY A 79 -0.92 -7.34 -6.54
N ASP A 80 -2.05 -6.97 -7.14
CA ASP A 80 -2.13 -6.57 -8.55
C ASP A 80 -1.36 -5.27 -8.82
N VAL A 81 -1.39 -4.30 -7.90
CA VAL A 81 -0.53 -3.11 -7.98
C VAL A 81 0.96 -3.49 -8.05
N ILE A 82 1.39 -4.45 -7.22
CA ILE A 82 2.79 -4.90 -7.19
C ILE A 82 3.14 -5.60 -8.51
N LEU A 83 2.28 -6.51 -9.00
CA LEU A 83 2.51 -7.22 -10.25
C LEU A 83 2.53 -6.27 -11.46
N ALA A 84 1.61 -5.29 -11.52
CA ALA A 84 1.62 -4.25 -12.54
C ALA A 84 2.91 -3.44 -12.50
N ALA A 85 3.37 -3.04 -11.30
CA ALA A 85 4.63 -2.32 -11.14
C ALA A 85 5.83 -3.15 -11.61
N LEU A 86 5.86 -4.45 -11.31
CA LEU A 86 6.92 -5.36 -11.78
C LEU A 86 6.92 -5.48 -13.31
N GLY A 87 5.76 -5.58 -13.95
CA GLY A 87 5.64 -5.58 -15.41
C GLY A 87 6.13 -4.28 -16.06
N ALA A 88 5.88 -3.13 -15.41
CA ALA A 88 6.40 -1.84 -15.84
C ALA A 88 7.93 -1.72 -15.64
N ILE A 89 8.44 -2.22 -14.51
CA ILE A 89 9.88 -2.23 -14.19
C ILE A 89 10.66 -3.08 -15.20
N ASP A 90 10.16 -4.26 -15.55
CA ASP A 90 10.74 -5.13 -16.59
C ASP A 90 10.77 -4.42 -17.96
N GLN A 91 9.68 -3.77 -18.36
CA GLN A 91 9.64 -2.98 -19.60
C GLN A 91 10.72 -1.89 -19.63
N LEU A 92 10.96 -1.22 -18.50
CA LEU A 92 11.94 -0.14 -18.38
C LEU A 92 13.39 -0.66 -18.24
N GLY A 93 13.60 -1.98 -18.21
CA GLY A 93 14.92 -2.59 -18.05
C GLY A 93 15.57 -2.31 -16.69
N LEU A 94 14.75 -2.13 -15.65
CA LEU A 94 15.20 -1.82 -14.30
C LEU A 94 15.20 -3.07 -13.41
N GLN A 95 16.03 -3.07 -12.36
CA GLN A 95 15.97 -4.07 -11.30
C GLN A 95 15.07 -3.58 -10.16
N PRO A 96 13.98 -4.29 -9.81
CA PRO A 96 13.12 -3.96 -8.69
C PRO A 96 13.88 -3.73 -7.37
N SER A 97 14.83 -4.60 -7.05
CA SER A 97 15.61 -4.53 -5.80
C SER A 97 16.42 -3.23 -5.71
N GLU A 98 17.11 -2.85 -6.79
CA GLU A 98 17.85 -1.60 -6.89
C GLU A 98 16.94 -0.38 -6.81
N LEU A 99 15.82 -0.40 -7.53
CA LEU A 99 14.84 0.69 -7.54
C LEU A 99 14.26 0.93 -6.14
N VAL A 100 13.84 -0.14 -5.45
CA VAL A 100 13.30 -0.08 -4.09
C VAL A 100 14.39 0.39 -3.12
N ALA A 101 15.60 -0.17 -3.17
CA ALA A 101 16.70 0.21 -2.29
C ALA A 101 17.05 1.70 -2.44
N ARG A 102 17.20 2.17 -3.68
CA ARG A 102 17.48 3.59 -3.98
C ARG A 102 16.35 4.49 -3.48
N ARG A 103 15.10 4.13 -3.75
CA ARG A 103 13.95 4.93 -3.32
C ARG A 103 13.79 4.95 -1.80
N TRP A 104 13.98 3.81 -1.14
CA TRP A 104 13.92 3.73 0.32
C TRP A 104 15.03 4.54 0.99
N ALA A 105 16.25 4.54 0.44
CA ALA A 105 17.36 5.36 0.94
C ALA A 105 17.04 6.87 0.88
N GLU A 106 16.19 7.31 -0.04
CA GLU A 106 15.69 8.68 -0.10
C GLU A 106 14.51 8.93 0.85
N VAL A 107 13.56 8.00 0.91
CA VAL A 107 12.31 8.15 1.68
C VAL A 107 12.55 8.02 3.19
N SER A 108 13.35 7.05 3.62
CA SER A 108 13.65 6.80 5.05
C SER A 108 14.32 7.98 5.77
N LYS A 109 15.01 8.84 5.01
CA LYS A 109 15.65 10.06 5.54
C LYS A 109 14.67 11.21 5.76
N ARG A 110 13.44 11.10 5.24
CA ARG A 110 12.42 12.14 5.38
C ARG A 110 11.74 11.98 6.74
N THR A 111 12.19 12.75 7.73
CA THR A 111 11.39 12.95 8.95
C THR A 111 10.22 13.87 8.61
N PRO A 112 8.96 13.46 8.83
CA PRO A 112 7.83 14.36 8.65
C PRO A 112 7.83 15.41 9.78
N SER A 113 8.42 16.58 9.49
CA SER A 113 8.33 17.78 10.34
C SER A 113 6.89 18.20 10.67
N SER A 114 5.90 17.69 9.94
CA SER A 114 4.47 17.97 10.14
C SER A 114 3.76 16.96 11.06
N LEU A 115 4.30 15.76 11.30
CA LEU A 115 3.63 14.75 12.14
C LEU A 115 3.87 14.93 13.64
N THR A 116 4.89 15.70 14.04
CA THR A 116 5.11 16.04 15.46
C THR A 116 4.07 17.05 15.99
N LYS A 117 3.40 17.83 15.13
CA LYS A 117 2.43 18.85 15.56
C LYS A 117 0.99 18.35 15.62
N THR A 118 0.60 17.36 14.82
CA THR A 118 -0.81 16.93 14.75
C THR A 118 -1.18 15.91 15.84
N VAL A 119 -0.28 15.01 16.23
CA VAL A 119 -0.59 14.00 17.27
C VAL A 119 -0.60 14.61 18.68
N ALA A 120 0.20 15.64 18.95
CA ALA A 120 0.14 16.38 20.21
C ALA A 120 -1.17 17.16 20.35
N ALA A 121 -1.65 17.79 19.26
CA ALA A 121 -2.90 18.57 19.28
C ALA A 121 -4.16 17.70 19.44
N GLN A 122 -4.16 16.45 18.96
CA GLN A 122 -5.29 15.52 19.12
C GLN A 122 -5.31 14.77 20.45
N HIS A 123 -4.19 14.66 21.16
CA HIS A 123 -4.15 14.03 22.49
C HIS A 123 -4.58 14.98 23.62
N GLU A 124 -4.32 16.29 23.48
CA GLU A 124 -4.78 17.29 24.47
C GLU A 124 -6.29 17.59 24.38
N GLN A 125 -6.91 17.44 23.21
CA GLN A 125 -8.37 17.62 23.07
C GLN A 125 -9.20 16.47 23.65
N ASN A 126 -8.65 15.26 23.74
CA ASN A 126 -9.37 14.07 24.24
C ASN A 126 -9.21 13.82 25.75
N LEU A 127 -8.36 14.59 26.45
CA LEU A 127 -8.23 14.53 27.91
C LEU A 127 -8.98 15.65 28.64
N GLY A 128 -9.58 16.61 27.90
CA GLY A 128 -10.25 17.78 28.47
C GLY A 128 -11.79 17.72 28.56
N THR A 129 -12.43 16.63 28.12
CA THR A 129 -13.91 16.57 27.98
C THR A 129 -14.62 15.58 28.90
N ASP A 130 -13.95 15.01 29.90
CA ASP A 130 -14.59 14.08 30.86
C ASP A 130 -14.46 14.53 32.32
N LEU A 131 -14.82 15.79 32.60
CA LEU A 131 -15.24 16.21 33.94
C LEU A 131 -16.35 17.27 33.85
N GLY A 132 -17.58 16.86 34.16
CA GLY A 132 -18.56 17.73 34.81
C GLY A 132 -19.71 18.26 33.96
N HIS A 133 -20.72 17.42 33.69
CA HIS A 133 -22.09 17.92 33.60
C HIS A 133 -22.61 18.28 34.99
N THR A 134 -22.41 19.53 35.42
CA THR A 134 -23.36 20.24 36.32
C THR A 134 -23.26 21.75 36.13
N SER A 135 -24.37 22.34 35.68
CA SER A 135 -24.98 23.59 36.16
C SER A 135 -24.17 24.91 36.15
N ASN A 136 -24.64 25.82 35.29
CA ASN A 136 -25.04 27.20 35.62
C ASN A 136 -23.97 28.17 36.17
N ALA A 137 -23.55 29.15 35.36
CA ALA A 137 -23.72 30.58 35.67
C ALA A 137 -22.98 31.48 34.66
N LYS A 138 -23.68 32.56 34.31
CA LYS A 138 -23.24 33.76 33.59
C LYS A 138 -21.82 34.23 33.96
N ARG A 139 -21.01 34.62 32.96
CA ARG A 139 -20.23 35.87 33.04
C ARG A 139 -19.90 36.44 31.68
N TRP A 140 -20.47 37.62 31.41
CA TRP A 140 -20.05 38.56 30.38
C TRP A 140 -18.79 39.30 30.82
N THR A 141 -17.82 39.48 29.92
CA THR A 141 -16.98 40.70 29.78
C THR A 141 -16.32 40.62 28.39
N VAL A 142 -16.87 41.30 27.38
CA VAL A 142 -16.53 42.66 26.89
C VAL A 142 -15.15 42.73 26.22
N LEU A 143 -15.23 43.07 24.93
CA LEU A 143 -14.19 43.48 23.98
C LEU A 143 -13.22 44.52 24.55
N THR A 144 -11.95 44.45 24.15
CA THR A 144 -11.25 45.58 23.53
C THR A 144 -10.17 45.07 22.56
N ASN A 145 -10.24 45.56 21.32
CA ASN A 145 -9.16 45.55 20.35
C ASN A 145 -8.01 46.41 20.87
N GLU A 146 -6.76 46.06 20.55
CA GLU A 146 -5.71 47.00 20.12
C GLU A 146 -4.80 46.29 19.10
N ASP A 147 -4.81 46.86 17.88
CA ASP A 147 -3.86 46.86 16.74
C ASP A 147 -3.10 45.60 16.29
#